data_AF-A0A8J7ADY2-F1
#
_entry.id   AF-A0A8J7ADY2-F1
#
_cell.length_a   1.000
_cell.length_b   1.000
_cell.length_c   1.000
_cell.angle_alpha   90.00
_cell.angle_beta   90.00
_cell.angle_gamma   90.00
#
_symmetry.space_group_name_H-M   'P 1'
#
loop_
_entity.id
_entity.type
_entity.pdbx_description
1 polymer ?
#
loop_
_entity_poly.entity_id
_entity_poly.type
_entity_poly.pdbx_seq_one_letter_code
_entity_poly.pdbx_strand_id
1 'polypeptide(L)'
;MNYLKQTDTLTRGMEYLRLVQELVLEPGMVDVINNLRDRILICTWIGENIDAINAQLQICLEACHQCFHPQDRPHIQIFAVPIAQSFGIDGLCNIFTTPITILVDVGRIAPIDWLGIVAHEYAHAHLGDSGHDQQFVKILSHLCLGLGFEPPHWEPGTESTLRSWPHCNSTIDPLEFWIGQQIY
;
A
#
# COMPACT_ATOMS: atom_id res chain seq x y z
N MET A 1 33.03 -11.04 6.99
CA MET A 1 32.34 -10.39 5.86
C MET A 1 30.81 -10.39 5.99
N ASN A 2 30.17 -11.40 6.58
CA ASN A 2 28.70 -11.42 6.76
C ASN A 2 28.15 -10.41 7.79
N TYR A 3 28.89 -10.14 8.87
CA TYR A 3 28.39 -9.28 9.95
C TYR A 3 28.17 -7.83 9.50
N LEU A 4 29.11 -7.25 8.74
CA LEU A 4 29.01 -5.88 8.22
C LEU A 4 27.82 -5.70 7.26
N LYS A 5 27.56 -6.71 6.40
CA LYS A 5 26.43 -6.70 5.47
C LYS A 5 25.09 -6.77 6.20
N GLN A 6 25.02 -7.56 7.28
CA GLN A 6 23.81 -7.68 8.11
C GLN A 6 23.54 -6.40 8.92
N THR A 7 24.58 -5.70 9.40
CA THR A 7 24.40 -4.42 10.08
C THR A 7 23.89 -3.33 9.12
N ASP A 8 24.34 -3.37 7.86
CA ASP A 8 23.91 -2.44 6.80
C ASP A 8 22.43 -2.64 6.43
N THR A 9 22.00 -3.89 6.19
CA THR A 9 20.59 -4.20 5.86
C THR A 9 19.64 -3.87 7.02
N LEU A 10 20.01 -4.21 8.25
CA LEU A 10 19.25 -3.84 9.44
C LEU A 10 19.06 -2.32 9.55
N THR A 11 20.14 -1.55 9.38
CA THR A 11 20.10 -0.08 9.46
C THR A 11 19.19 0.50 8.39
N ARG A 12 19.35 0.04 7.15
CA ARG A 12 18.51 0.44 6.03
C ARG A 12 17.03 0.16 6.26
N GLY A 13 16.67 -1.02 6.77
CA GLY A 13 15.28 -1.34 7.07
C GLY A 13 14.69 -0.50 8.19
N MET A 14 15.49 -0.17 9.22
CA MET A 14 15.08 0.75 10.27
C MET A 14 14.84 2.17 9.75
N GLU A 15 15.74 2.67 8.89
CA GLU A 15 15.60 3.98 8.24
C GLU A 15 14.35 4.02 7.35
N TYR A 16 14.11 2.96 6.58
CA TYR A 16 12.90 2.83 5.77
C TYR A 16 11.64 2.87 6.61
N LEU A 17 11.57 2.08 7.69
CA LEU A 17 10.40 2.04 8.57
C LEU A 17 10.10 3.40 9.22
N ARG A 18 11.15 4.15 9.60
CA ARG A 18 10.99 5.52 10.11
C ARG A 18 10.43 6.46 9.04
N LEU A 19 10.94 6.37 7.82
CA LEU A 19 10.44 7.17 6.69
C LEU A 19 8.94 6.92 6.46
N VAL A 20 8.51 5.66 6.36
CA VAL A 20 7.08 5.37 6.11
C VAL A 20 6.20 5.68 7.32
N GLN A 21 6.74 5.62 8.55
CA GLN A 21 6.03 6.05 9.76
C GLN A 21 5.76 7.56 9.80
N GLU A 22 6.59 8.38 9.15
CA GLU A 22 6.35 9.82 9.01
C GLU A 22 5.27 10.14 7.95
N LEU A 23 4.94 9.17 7.09
CA LEU A 23 3.99 9.32 5.99
C LEU A 23 2.59 8.78 6.29
N VAL A 24 2.42 7.97 7.34
CA VAL A 24 1.09 7.52 7.80
C VAL A 24 0.32 8.65 8.51
N LEU A 25 -1.00 8.50 8.61
CA LEU A 25 -1.86 9.46 9.30
C LEU A 25 -1.64 9.45 10.83
N GLU A 26 -1.32 8.28 11.37
CA GLU A 26 -1.03 8.09 12.80
C GLU A 26 0.21 7.20 12.96
N PRO A 27 1.23 7.61 13.74
CA PRO A 27 2.47 6.82 13.87
C PRO A 27 2.26 5.39 14.38
N GLY A 28 1.18 5.16 15.14
CA GLY A 28 0.77 3.83 15.63
C GLY A 28 0.36 2.85 14.52
N MET A 29 0.15 3.32 13.29
CA MET A 29 -0.12 2.45 12.13
C MET A 29 1.11 1.63 11.73
N VAL A 30 2.32 2.06 12.09
CA VAL A 30 3.57 1.31 11.87
C VAL A 30 4.16 0.95 13.23
N ASP A 31 3.64 -0.10 13.86
CA ASP A 31 3.98 -0.48 15.24
C ASP A 31 5.16 -1.47 15.34
N VAL A 32 5.58 -2.05 14.21
CA VAL A 32 6.65 -3.07 14.13
C VAL A 32 8.01 -2.58 14.65
N ILE A 33 8.25 -1.26 14.66
CA ILE A 33 9.48 -0.67 15.21
C ILE A 33 9.63 -1.00 16.71
N ASN A 34 8.51 -1.12 17.42
CA ASN A 34 8.46 -1.43 18.85
C ASN A 34 8.29 -2.94 19.12
N ASN A 35 8.16 -3.79 18.09
CA ASN A 35 8.06 -5.23 18.26
C ASN A 35 9.43 -5.82 18.63
N LEU A 36 9.70 -5.96 19.94
CA LEU A 36 10.97 -6.48 20.46
C LEU A 36 11.31 -7.91 20.00
N ARG A 37 10.31 -8.71 19.58
CA ARG A 37 10.51 -10.09 19.14
C ARG A 37 11.06 -10.13 17.71
N ASP A 38 10.38 -9.44 16.79
CA ASP A 38 10.59 -9.64 15.36
C ASP A 38 11.31 -8.49 14.67
N ARG A 39 11.53 -7.35 15.35
CA ARG A 39 12.13 -6.13 14.75
C ARG A 39 13.39 -6.41 13.93
N ILE A 40 14.31 -7.24 14.43
CA ILE A 40 15.56 -7.55 13.73
C ILE A 40 15.28 -8.26 12.41
N LEU A 41 14.38 -9.25 12.41
CA LEU A 41 14.00 -9.99 11.22
C LEU A 41 13.30 -9.07 10.21
N ILE A 42 12.31 -8.30 10.67
CA ILE A 42 11.54 -7.37 9.83
C ILE A 42 12.47 -6.35 9.18
N CYS A 43 13.32 -5.67 9.96
CA CYS A 43 14.20 -4.64 9.43
C CYS A 43 15.25 -5.24 8.49
N THR A 44 15.79 -6.43 8.79
CA THR A 44 16.74 -7.09 7.88
C THR A 44 16.06 -7.43 6.55
N TRP A 45 14.85 -8.02 6.60
CA TRP A 45 14.10 -8.40 5.42
C TRP A 45 13.71 -7.18 4.57
N ILE A 46 13.23 -6.10 5.20
CA ILE A 46 12.96 -4.82 4.52
C ILE A 46 14.24 -4.29 3.86
N GLY A 47 15.36 -4.22 4.59
CA GLY A 47 16.62 -3.71 4.06
C GLY A 47 17.14 -4.47 2.84
N GLU A 48 16.79 -5.75 2.71
CA GLU A 48 17.15 -6.60 1.58
C GLU A 48 16.20 -6.48 0.40
N ASN A 49 14.89 -6.30 0.64
CA ASN A 49 13.86 -6.55 -0.38
C ASN A 49 13.06 -5.31 -0.79
N ILE A 50 13.06 -4.25 0.02
CA ILE A 50 12.06 -3.19 -0.10
C ILE A 50 12.08 -2.42 -1.42
N ASP A 51 13.25 -2.25 -2.04
CA ASP A 51 13.34 -1.59 -3.35
C ASP A 51 12.62 -2.39 -4.43
N ALA A 52 12.77 -3.72 -4.42
CA ALA A 52 12.12 -4.58 -5.40
C ALA A 52 10.60 -4.57 -5.22
N ILE A 53 10.14 -4.57 -3.97
CA ILE A 53 8.70 -4.46 -3.65
C ILE A 53 8.15 -3.10 -4.08
N ASN A 54 8.81 -2.00 -3.72
CA ASN A 54 8.38 -0.66 -4.12
C ASN A 54 8.42 -0.49 -5.64
N ALA A 55 9.36 -1.11 -6.35
CA ALA A 55 9.37 -1.12 -7.81
C ALA A 55 8.13 -1.81 -8.39
N GLN A 56 7.66 -2.92 -7.78
CA GLN A 56 6.42 -3.58 -8.21
C GLN A 56 5.18 -2.73 -7.93
N LEU A 57 5.13 -2.07 -6.76
CA LEU A 57 4.07 -1.10 -6.47
C LEU A 57 4.09 0.09 -7.43
N GLN A 58 5.28 0.56 -7.81
CA GLN A 58 5.42 1.64 -8.80
C GLN A 58 4.89 1.22 -10.18
N ILE A 59 5.05 -0.05 -10.57
CA ILE A 59 4.42 -0.58 -11.79
C ILE A 59 2.89 -0.56 -11.69
N CYS A 60 2.33 -0.92 -10.54
CA CYS A 60 0.89 -0.84 -10.29
C CYS A 60 0.37 0.62 -10.35
N LEU A 61 1.10 1.54 -9.72
CA LEU A 61 0.80 2.97 -9.75
C LEU A 61 0.86 3.52 -11.19
N GLU A 62 1.87 3.12 -11.96
CA GLU A 62 2.00 3.53 -13.36
C GLU A 62 0.84 3.00 -14.20
N ALA A 63 0.39 1.76 -13.99
CA ALA A 63 -0.78 1.22 -14.66
C ALA A 63 -2.03 2.09 -14.40
N CYS A 64 -2.23 2.53 -13.15
CA CYS A 64 -3.31 3.47 -12.80
C CYS A 64 -3.15 4.82 -13.50
N HIS A 65 -1.93 5.38 -13.55
CA HIS A 65 -1.63 6.60 -14.29
C HIS A 65 -1.98 6.50 -15.78
N GLN A 66 -1.75 5.33 -16.40
CA GLN A 66 -2.04 5.13 -17.82
C GLN A 66 -3.53 5.10 -18.15
N CYS A 67 -4.42 5.01 -17.15
CA CYS A 67 -5.86 5.24 -17.34
C CYS A 67 -6.21 6.72 -17.55
N PHE A 68 -5.32 7.66 -17.22
CA PHE A 68 -5.59 9.10 -17.26
C PHE A 68 -4.63 9.83 -18.21
N HIS A 69 -5.10 10.96 -18.77
CA HIS A 69 -4.24 11.85 -19.53
C HIS A 69 -3.15 12.45 -18.63
N PRO A 70 -1.93 12.70 -19.14
CA PRO A 70 -0.81 13.18 -18.33
C PRO A 70 -1.10 14.41 -17.46
N GLN A 71 -1.96 15.31 -17.93
CA GLN A 71 -2.36 16.54 -17.22
C GLN A 71 -3.33 16.31 -16.05
N ASP A 72 -4.03 15.18 -16.03
CA ASP A 72 -5.00 14.80 -15.00
C ASP A 72 -4.38 13.87 -13.94
N ARG A 73 -3.10 13.48 -14.13
CA ARG A 73 -2.40 12.57 -13.23
C ARG A 73 -2.00 13.30 -11.94
N PRO A 74 -2.48 12.87 -10.76
CA PRO A 74 -2.01 13.40 -9.48
C PRO A 74 -0.52 13.11 -9.26
N HIS A 75 0.18 13.97 -8.52
CA HIS A 75 1.57 13.71 -8.13
C HIS A 75 1.59 12.79 -6.90
N ILE A 76 1.87 11.50 -7.13
CA ILE A 76 1.80 10.43 -6.12
C ILE A 76 3.18 9.81 -5.91
N GLN A 77 3.50 9.49 -4.64
CA GLN A 77 4.53 8.52 -4.26
C GLN A 77 3.89 7.30 -3.61
N ILE A 78 4.49 6.12 -3.75
CA ILE A 78 3.94 4.87 -3.22
C ILE A 78 5.00 4.07 -2.45
N PHE A 79 4.62 3.50 -1.31
CA PHE A 79 5.49 2.68 -0.49
C PHE A 79 4.78 1.45 0.07
N ALA A 80 5.52 0.36 0.18
CA ALA A 80 5.11 -0.81 0.94
C ALA A 80 5.32 -0.58 2.44
N VAL A 81 4.38 -0.96 3.29
CA VAL A 81 4.50 -0.75 4.74
C VAL A 81 3.78 -1.83 5.54
N PRO A 82 4.38 -2.37 6.61
CA PRO A 82 3.65 -3.21 7.55
C PRO A 82 2.68 -2.36 8.36
N ILE A 83 1.38 -2.48 8.09
CA ILE A 83 0.32 -1.77 8.81
C ILE A 83 -0.12 -2.61 10.01
N ALA A 84 -0.22 -1.97 11.17
CA ALA A 84 -0.65 -2.61 12.41
C ALA A 84 -2.05 -3.24 12.27
N GLN A 85 -2.20 -4.48 12.73
CA GLN A 85 -3.44 -5.26 12.57
C GLN A 85 -4.66 -4.61 13.23
N SER A 86 -4.45 -3.81 14.27
CA SER A 86 -5.51 -3.05 14.94
C SER A 86 -6.25 -2.07 14.02
N PHE A 87 -5.64 -1.62 12.92
CA PHE A 87 -6.28 -0.70 11.97
C PHE A 87 -7.15 -1.42 10.94
N GLY A 88 -6.89 -2.70 10.66
CA GLY A 88 -7.74 -3.52 9.78
C GLY A 88 -7.87 -3.01 8.34
N ILE A 89 -6.81 -2.39 7.80
CA ILE A 89 -6.75 -1.88 6.42
C ILE A 89 -5.55 -2.50 5.68
N ASP A 90 -5.70 -2.66 4.37
CA ASP A 90 -4.68 -3.25 3.49
C ASP A 90 -3.83 -2.18 2.77
N GLY A 91 -4.32 -0.94 2.76
CA GLY A 91 -3.63 0.22 2.24
C GLY A 91 -4.27 1.51 2.77
N LEU A 92 -3.61 2.64 2.50
CA LEU A 92 -4.18 3.96 2.73
C LEU A 92 -3.60 4.99 1.76
N CYS A 93 -4.40 5.99 1.45
CA CYS A 93 -4.00 7.21 0.77
C CYS A 93 -3.90 8.37 1.76
N ASN A 94 -2.68 8.88 1.98
CA ASN A 94 -2.48 10.13 2.71
C ASN A 94 -2.47 11.31 1.72
N ILE A 95 -3.64 11.91 1.53
CA ILE A 95 -3.85 13.09 0.67
C ILE A 95 -3.22 14.38 1.21
N PHE A 96 -2.72 14.37 2.45
CA PHE A 96 -2.16 15.56 3.10
C PHE A 96 -0.64 15.71 2.90
N THR A 97 0.04 14.74 2.30
CA THR A 97 1.46 14.84 1.99
C THR A 97 1.70 15.48 0.63
N THR A 98 2.91 15.97 0.36
CA THR A 98 3.32 16.48 -0.95
C THR A 98 4.65 15.85 -1.36
N PRO A 99 4.68 14.91 -2.34
CA PRO A 99 3.53 14.38 -3.10
C PRO A 99 2.53 13.59 -2.23
N ILE A 100 1.32 13.34 -2.76
CA ILE A 100 0.32 12.48 -2.11
C ILE A 100 0.94 11.10 -1.92
N THR A 101 0.74 10.48 -0.77
CA THR A 101 1.36 9.17 -0.47
C THR A 101 0.32 8.07 -0.48
N ILE A 102 0.56 7.02 -1.26
CA ILE A 102 -0.13 5.75 -1.13
C ILE A 102 0.79 4.80 -0.34
N LEU A 103 0.23 4.15 0.66
CA LEU A 103 0.92 3.18 1.49
C LEU A 103 0.16 1.85 1.40
N VAL A 104 0.87 0.76 1.10
CA VAL A 104 0.25 -0.57 0.90
C VAL A 104 0.89 -1.60 1.81
N ASP A 105 0.08 -2.31 2.58
CA ASP A 105 0.54 -3.49 3.30
C ASP A 105 0.52 -4.71 2.39
N VAL A 106 1.58 -4.83 1.59
CA VAL A 106 1.81 -5.95 0.68
C VAL A 106 1.85 -7.33 1.37
N GLY A 107 2.04 -7.36 2.69
CA GLY A 107 1.97 -8.59 3.47
C GLY A 107 0.54 -9.04 3.71
N ARG A 108 -0.44 -8.13 3.70
CA ARG A 108 -1.87 -8.42 3.92
C ARG A 108 -2.58 -8.99 2.71
N ILE A 109 -2.01 -8.85 1.52
CA ILE A 109 -2.68 -9.14 0.26
C ILE A 109 -1.78 -9.98 -0.65
N ALA A 110 -2.39 -10.92 -1.37
CA ALA A 110 -1.66 -11.70 -2.35
C ALA A 110 -1.06 -10.79 -3.45
N PRO A 111 0.15 -11.08 -3.98
CA PRO A 111 0.78 -10.23 -5.00
C PRO A 111 -0.05 -9.99 -6.26
N ILE A 112 -0.86 -10.98 -6.65
CA ILE A 112 -1.76 -10.87 -7.81
C ILE A 112 -2.83 -9.77 -7.62
N ASP A 113 -3.14 -9.43 -6.37
CA ASP A 113 -4.18 -8.46 -6.00
C ASP A 113 -3.61 -7.07 -5.69
N TRP A 114 -2.29 -6.87 -5.71
CA TRP A 114 -1.65 -5.57 -5.43
C TRP A 114 -2.15 -4.45 -6.34
N LEU A 115 -2.40 -4.74 -7.62
CA LEU A 115 -2.94 -3.74 -8.54
C LEU A 115 -4.35 -3.27 -8.10
N GLY A 116 -5.15 -4.17 -7.53
CA GLY A 116 -6.50 -3.86 -7.06
C GLY A 116 -6.48 -2.84 -5.93
N ILE A 117 -5.68 -3.08 -4.88
CA ILE A 117 -5.56 -2.12 -3.76
C ILE A 117 -4.95 -0.79 -4.23
N VAL A 118 -3.97 -0.82 -5.14
CA VAL A 118 -3.35 0.42 -5.65
C VAL A 118 -4.39 1.22 -6.43
N ALA A 119 -5.25 0.57 -7.22
CA ALA A 119 -6.34 1.25 -7.91
C ALA A 119 -7.35 1.88 -6.94
N HIS A 120 -7.66 1.21 -5.82
CA HIS A 120 -8.52 1.77 -4.77
C HIS A 120 -7.92 3.05 -4.17
N GLU A 121 -6.68 2.98 -3.69
CA GLU A 121 -6.02 4.14 -3.07
C GLU A 121 -5.70 5.26 -4.08
N TYR A 122 -5.48 4.90 -5.35
CA TYR A 122 -5.35 5.88 -6.42
C TYR A 122 -6.64 6.66 -6.64
N ALA A 123 -7.80 6.01 -6.52
CA ALA A 123 -9.09 6.70 -6.66
C ALA A 123 -9.25 7.77 -5.58
N HIS A 124 -8.82 7.51 -4.33
CA HIS A 124 -8.75 8.53 -3.27
C HIS A 124 -7.77 9.67 -3.63
N ALA A 125 -6.58 9.33 -4.11
CA ALA A 125 -5.57 10.33 -4.50
C ALA A 125 -6.06 11.25 -5.64
N HIS A 126 -6.76 10.68 -6.63
CA HIS A 126 -7.30 11.43 -7.75
C HIS A 126 -8.54 12.26 -7.34
N LEU A 127 -9.34 11.77 -6.39
CA LEU A 127 -10.46 12.52 -5.85
C LEU A 127 -9.99 13.69 -4.96
N GLY A 128 -8.90 13.49 -4.22
CA GLY A 128 -8.46 14.41 -3.17
C GLY A 128 -9.32 14.32 -1.90
N ASP A 129 -10.00 13.19 -1.68
CA ASP A 129 -10.87 12.94 -0.53
C ASP A 129 -10.83 11.44 -0.14
N SER A 130 -11.03 11.17 1.15
CA SER A 130 -11.17 9.83 1.75
C SER A 130 -12.57 9.23 1.63
N GLY A 131 -13.57 9.99 1.17
CA GLY A 131 -14.95 9.52 1.03
C GLY A 131 -15.15 8.52 -0.11
N HIS A 132 -16.11 7.59 0.07
CA HIS A 132 -16.55 6.62 -0.94
C HIS A 132 -17.83 7.06 -1.66
N ASP A 133 -17.90 8.34 -2.03
CA ASP A 133 -19.10 8.93 -2.64
C ASP A 133 -19.24 8.60 -4.14
N GLN A 134 -20.22 9.22 -4.80
CA GLN A 134 -20.46 8.99 -6.23
C GLN A 134 -19.25 9.39 -7.11
N GLN A 135 -18.45 10.37 -6.72
CA GLN A 135 -17.28 10.78 -7.48
C GLN A 135 -16.15 9.77 -7.33
N PHE A 136 -15.93 9.27 -6.12
CA PHE A 136 -15.02 8.14 -5.87
C PHE A 136 -15.36 6.97 -6.78
N VAL A 137 -16.65 6.57 -6.84
CA VAL A 137 -17.08 5.45 -7.68
C VAL A 137 -16.82 5.71 -9.16
N LYS A 138 -17.09 6.91 -9.68
CA LYS A 138 -16.79 7.20 -11.08
C LYS A 138 -15.31 7.02 -11.41
N ILE A 139 -14.43 7.50 -10.53
CA ILE A 139 -12.98 7.35 -10.70
C ILE A 139 -12.58 5.88 -10.61
N LEU A 140 -13.07 5.17 -9.59
CA LEU A 140 -12.76 3.75 -9.39
C LEU A 140 -13.30 2.88 -10.53
N SER A 141 -14.53 3.11 -11.02
CA SER A 141 -15.08 2.43 -12.18
C SER A 141 -14.25 2.66 -13.45
N HIS A 142 -13.77 3.90 -13.67
CA HIS A 142 -12.88 4.21 -14.78
C HIS A 142 -11.57 3.42 -14.70
N LEU A 143 -10.94 3.40 -13.52
CA LEU A 143 -9.76 2.58 -13.25
C LEU A 143 -10.03 1.09 -13.47
N CYS A 144 -11.10 0.54 -12.89
CA CYS A 144 -11.45 -0.86 -13.04
C CYS A 144 -11.59 -1.25 -14.51
N LEU A 145 -12.32 -0.46 -15.31
CA LEU A 145 -12.47 -0.71 -16.75
C LEU A 145 -11.13 -0.66 -17.50
N GLY A 146 -10.27 0.33 -17.17
CA GLY A 146 -8.96 0.47 -17.80
C GLY A 146 -7.96 -0.63 -17.43
N LEU A 147 -8.07 -1.15 -16.22
CA LEU A 147 -7.17 -2.17 -15.66
C LEU A 147 -7.70 -3.61 -15.84
N GLY A 148 -8.92 -3.77 -16.35
CA GLY A 148 -9.53 -5.08 -16.61
C GLY A 148 -10.23 -5.72 -15.40
N PHE A 149 -10.53 -4.94 -14.36
CA PHE A 149 -11.37 -5.37 -13.24
C PHE A 149 -12.86 -5.14 -13.53
N GLU A 150 -13.72 -5.82 -12.78
CA GLU A 150 -15.14 -5.51 -12.76
C GLU A 150 -15.36 -4.13 -12.09
N PRO A 151 -16.11 -3.20 -12.70
CA PRO A 151 -16.42 -1.92 -12.08
C PRO A 151 -17.37 -2.12 -10.88
N PRO A 152 -17.22 -1.32 -9.80
CA PRO A 152 -18.11 -1.41 -8.67
C PRO A 152 -19.54 -1.08 -9.07
N HIS A 153 -20.50 -1.81 -8.51
CA HIS A 153 -21.90 -1.43 -8.55
C HIS A 153 -22.15 -0.34 -7.49
N TRP A 154 -22.91 0.69 -7.86
CA TRP A 154 -23.22 1.79 -6.96
C TRP A 154 -24.73 1.99 -6.80
N GLU A 155 -25.18 1.91 -5.56
CA GLU A 155 -26.49 2.38 -5.12
C GLU A 155 -26.30 3.21 -3.84
N PRO A 156 -27.13 4.23 -3.58
CA PRO A 156 -27.06 4.96 -2.31
C PRO A 156 -27.14 4.01 -1.10
N GLY A 157 -26.17 4.09 -0.18
CA GLY A 157 -26.08 3.18 0.97
C GLY A 157 -25.15 1.98 0.80
N THR A 158 -24.49 1.82 -0.35
CA THR A 158 -23.49 0.74 -0.58
C THR A 158 -22.05 1.20 -0.34
N GLU A 159 -21.82 2.33 0.33
CA GLU A 159 -20.46 2.88 0.53
C GLU A 159 -19.55 1.91 1.29
N SER A 160 -20.13 1.10 2.20
CA SER A 160 -19.38 0.08 2.92
C SER A 160 -18.82 -1.04 2.04
N THR A 161 -19.48 -1.36 0.92
CA THR A 161 -19.01 -2.41 0.01
C THR A 161 -17.84 -1.93 -0.86
N LEU A 162 -17.69 -0.61 -1.02
CA LEU A 162 -16.59 -0.02 -1.78
C LEU A 162 -15.26 -0.12 -1.05
N ARG A 163 -15.27 -0.18 0.29
CA ARG A 163 -14.06 -0.25 1.14
C ARG A 163 -13.13 -1.41 0.81
N SER A 164 -13.67 -2.47 0.20
CA SER A 164 -12.91 -3.66 -0.20
C SER A 164 -12.98 -3.91 -1.71
N TRP A 165 -13.29 -2.89 -2.51
CA TRP A 165 -13.35 -2.99 -3.96
C TRP A 165 -12.12 -2.35 -4.63
N PRO A 166 -11.45 -3.01 -5.59
CA PRO A 166 -11.67 -4.39 -6.05
C PRO A 166 -11.36 -5.41 -4.95
N HIS A 167 -12.08 -6.53 -4.96
CA HIS A 167 -11.87 -7.58 -3.96
C HIS A 167 -10.47 -8.18 -4.07
N CYS A 168 -9.73 -8.07 -2.97
CA CYS A 168 -8.39 -8.63 -2.82
C CYS A 168 -8.43 -9.82 -1.86
N ASN A 169 -7.59 -10.82 -2.09
CA ASN A 169 -7.47 -11.95 -1.16
C ASN A 169 -6.53 -11.56 -0.01
N SER A 170 -7.10 -11.49 1.19
CA SER A 170 -6.30 -11.28 2.39
C SER A 170 -5.43 -12.51 2.70
N THR A 171 -4.21 -12.28 3.16
CA THR A 171 -3.32 -13.31 3.71
C THR A 171 -3.72 -13.65 5.15
N ILE A 172 -3.32 -14.83 5.63
CA ILE A 172 -3.68 -15.32 6.96
C ILE A 172 -2.87 -14.62 8.06
N ASP A 173 -1.55 -14.48 7.85
CA ASP A 173 -0.64 -13.80 8.76
C ASP A 173 0.24 -12.82 7.97
N PRO A 174 -0.12 -11.53 7.91
CA PRO A 174 0.65 -10.53 7.19
C PRO A 174 2.10 -10.40 7.68
N LEU A 175 2.36 -10.75 8.94
CA LEU A 175 3.68 -10.63 9.53
C LEU A 175 4.67 -11.63 8.91
N GLU A 176 4.20 -12.81 8.47
CA GLU A 176 5.04 -13.85 7.84
C GLU A 176 5.78 -13.33 6.61
N PHE A 177 5.12 -12.49 5.80
CA PHE A 177 5.74 -11.80 4.68
C PHE A 177 6.87 -10.88 5.15
N TRP A 178 6.59 -10.03 6.14
CA TRP A 178 7.52 -9.01 6.62
C TRP A 178 8.73 -9.58 7.37
N ILE A 179 8.65 -10.81 7.91
CA ILE A 179 9.78 -11.53 8.50
C ILE A 179 10.48 -12.49 7.52
N GLY A 180 10.05 -12.53 6.26
CA GLY A 180 10.65 -13.33 5.19
C GLY A 180 10.34 -14.83 5.23
N GLN A 181 9.26 -15.22 5.90
CA GLN A 181 8.79 -16.61 5.92
C GLN A 181 7.92 -16.95 4.71
N GLN A 182 7.30 -15.95 4.08
CA GLN A 182 6.55 -16.10 2.84
C GLN A 182 7.33 -15.46 1.68
N ILE A 183 7.70 -16.25 0.68
CA ILE A 183 8.35 -15.79 -0.55
C ILE A 183 7.37 -16.09 -1.69
N TYR A 184 6.99 -15.04 -2.42
CA TYR A 184 6.19 -15.14 -3.64
C TYR A 184 7.06 -15.05 -4.89
#